data_AF-A0A970TKY5-F1
#
_entry.id   AF-A0A970TKY5-F1
#
_cell.length_a   1.000
_cell.length_b   1.000
_cell.length_c   1.000
_cell.angle_alpha   90.00
_cell.angle_beta   90.00
_cell.angle_gamma   90.00
#
_symmetry.space_group_name_H-M   'P 1'
#
loop_
_entity.id
_entity.type
_entity.pdbx_description
1 polymer ?
#
loop_
_entity_poly.entity_id
_entity_poly.type
_entity_poly.pdbx_seq_one_letter_code
_entity_poly.pdbx_strand_id
1 'polypeptide(L)'
;MESLNGHISEYTKQLKIGSIQKAYRGIMGFMSALKSDMESKYPGYTSSALYFGYMDMTYFAFTPLELKKKSLKIAIVYLHEENRIEAWLGGGNRKVQAEYIEKLRHRDIGSCKLSRVSPGVDSILEMEILKQPDFDHVEDLMQTIGSRTIAFAESVLSILDE
;
A
#
# COMPACT_ATOMS: atom_id res chain seq x y z
N MET A 1 28.44 -15.44 5.41
CA MET A 1 27.14 -15.40 4.70
C MET A 1 26.56 -16.79 4.79
N GLU A 2 25.35 -16.95 5.34
CA GLU A 2 24.70 -18.27 5.34
C GLU A 2 24.43 -18.72 3.89
N SER A 3 24.51 -20.03 3.63
CA SER A 3 24.20 -20.56 2.30
C SER A 3 22.70 -20.52 2.04
N LEU A 4 22.29 -20.47 0.77
CA LEU A 4 20.87 -20.57 0.40
C LEU A 4 20.20 -21.82 1.00
N ASN A 5 20.92 -22.94 1.09
CA ASN A 5 20.43 -24.15 1.74
C ASN A 5 20.14 -23.96 3.24
N GLY A 6 20.93 -23.12 3.93
CA GLY A 6 20.67 -22.72 5.31
C GLY A 6 19.34 -21.99 5.45
N HIS A 7 19.12 -20.97 4.60
CA HIS A 7 17.87 -20.22 4.58
C HIS A 7 16.65 -21.10 4.21
N ILE A 8 16.79 -22.01 3.23
CA ILE A 8 15.71 -22.94 2.86
C ILE A 8 15.39 -23.92 4.01
N SER A 9 16.42 -24.40 4.71
CA SER A 9 16.24 -25.26 5.88
C SER A 9 15.46 -24.53 6.98
N GLU A 10 15.82 -23.27 7.27
CA GLU A 10 15.11 -22.48 8.27
C GLU A 10 13.69 -22.14 7.85
N TYR A 11 13.49 -21.70 6.60
CA TYR A 11 12.17 -21.51 6.01
C TYR A 11 11.28 -22.75 6.19
N THR A 12 11.83 -23.94 5.89
CA THR A 12 11.09 -25.20 6.03
C THR A 12 10.70 -25.49 7.48
N LYS A 13 11.54 -25.14 8.47
CA LYS A 13 11.19 -25.26 9.89
C LYS A 13 10.06 -24.30 10.28
N GLN A 14 10.14 -23.04 9.86
CA GLN A 14 9.10 -22.04 10.12
C GLN A 14 7.76 -22.47 9.51
N LEU A 15 7.77 -23.03 8.29
CA LEU A 15 6.57 -23.60 7.70
C LEU A 15 6.01 -24.80 8.49
N LYS A 16 6.85 -25.64 9.10
CA LYS A 16 6.34 -26.75 9.92
C LYS A 16 5.62 -26.28 11.19
N ILE A 17 5.97 -25.11 11.73
CA ILE A 17 5.26 -24.48 12.86
C ILE A 17 3.84 -24.08 12.43
N GLY A 18 3.66 -23.63 11.19
CA GLY A 18 2.33 -23.42 10.58
C GLY A 18 1.72 -22.03 10.80
N SER A 19 2.20 -21.28 11.80
CA SER A 19 1.65 -19.96 12.15
C SER A 19 1.86 -18.94 11.03
N ILE A 20 3.03 -18.93 10.40
CA ILE A 20 3.33 -17.97 9.32
C ILE A 20 2.41 -18.17 8.11
N GLN A 21 2.04 -19.41 7.78
CA GLN A 21 1.11 -19.66 6.68
C GLN A 21 -0.32 -19.27 7.01
N LYS A 22 -0.75 -19.43 8.27
CA LYS A 22 -2.08 -18.97 8.72
C LYS A 22 -2.15 -17.45 8.66
N ALA A 23 -1.15 -16.76 9.22
CA ALA A 23 -1.05 -15.31 9.19
C ALA A 23 -1.02 -14.77 7.76
N TYR A 24 -0.12 -15.29 6.90
CA TYR A 24 0.02 -14.81 5.53
C TYR A 24 -1.26 -15.00 4.71
N ARG A 25 -1.93 -16.16 4.83
CA ARG A 25 -3.24 -16.36 4.18
C ARG A 25 -4.31 -15.42 4.72
N GLY A 26 -4.33 -15.18 6.03
CA GLY A 26 -5.25 -14.22 6.66
C GLY A 26 -5.06 -12.82 6.11
N ILE A 27 -3.82 -12.34 6.02
CA ILE A 27 -3.49 -11.03 5.45
C ILE A 27 -3.92 -10.95 3.98
N MET A 28 -3.65 -11.97 3.16
CA MET A 28 -4.08 -11.96 1.74
C MET A 28 -5.60 -11.96 1.60
N GLY A 29 -6.29 -12.74 2.43
CA GLY A 29 -7.76 -12.77 2.49
C GLY A 29 -8.33 -11.42 2.87
N PHE A 30 -7.78 -10.80 3.93
CA PHE A 30 -8.16 -9.46 4.37
C PHE A 30 -7.94 -8.41 3.28
N MET A 31 -6.74 -8.34 2.68
CA MET A 31 -6.44 -7.37 1.62
C MET A 31 -7.31 -7.53 0.38
N SER A 32 -7.67 -8.79 0.04
CA SER A 32 -8.60 -9.07 -1.05
C SER A 32 -10.02 -8.61 -0.72
N ALA A 33 -10.50 -8.88 0.50
CA ALA A 33 -11.80 -8.45 0.97
C ALA A 33 -11.92 -6.91 1.04
N LEU A 34 -10.89 -6.24 1.57
CA LEU A 34 -10.79 -4.78 1.58
C LEU A 34 -10.88 -4.21 0.16
N LYS A 35 -10.12 -4.76 -0.79
CA LYS A 35 -10.21 -4.35 -2.19
C LYS A 35 -11.65 -4.45 -2.73
N SER A 36 -12.29 -5.59 -2.55
CA SER A 36 -13.65 -5.82 -3.04
C SER A 36 -14.69 -4.91 -2.38
N ASP A 37 -14.58 -4.67 -1.07
CA ASP A 37 -15.44 -3.73 -0.35
C ASP A 37 -15.30 -2.30 -0.91
N MET A 38 -14.07 -1.83 -1.11
CA MET A 38 -13.81 -0.51 -1.69
C MET A 38 -14.31 -0.39 -3.13
N GLU A 39 -14.10 -1.41 -3.98
CA GLU A 39 -14.65 -1.45 -5.35
C GLU A 39 -16.17 -1.30 -5.38
N SER A 40 -16.87 -1.92 -4.42
CA SER A 40 -18.33 -1.82 -4.32
C SER A 40 -18.81 -0.43 -3.89
N LYS A 41 -18.05 0.25 -3.02
CA LYS A 41 -18.41 1.55 -2.43
C LYS A 41 -18.06 2.74 -3.31
N TYR A 42 -17.02 2.64 -4.15
CA TYR A 42 -16.50 3.77 -4.93
C TYR A 42 -16.39 3.46 -6.43
N PRO A 43 -17.49 3.55 -7.21
CA PRO A 43 -17.50 3.21 -8.64
C PRO A 43 -16.66 4.16 -9.53
N GLY A 44 -16.30 5.34 -9.02
CA GLY A 44 -15.40 6.29 -9.70
C GLY A 44 -13.91 5.94 -9.60
N TYR A 45 -13.58 4.84 -8.94
CA TYR A 45 -12.21 4.38 -8.72
C TYR A 45 -11.92 3.13 -9.56
N THR A 46 -10.65 2.91 -9.85
CA THR A 46 -10.18 1.67 -10.46
C THR A 46 -9.16 1.00 -9.56
N SER A 47 -9.21 -0.32 -9.49
CA SER A 47 -8.29 -1.12 -8.72
C SER A 47 -7.27 -1.83 -9.60
N SER A 48 -6.12 -2.21 -9.04
CA SER A 48 -5.23 -3.20 -9.64
C SER A 48 -5.50 -4.60 -9.07
N ALA A 49 -4.85 -5.60 -9.67
CA ALA A 49 -4.67 -6.89 -8.99
C ALA A 49 -3.93 -6.72 -7.66
N LEU A 50 -4.15 -7.67 -6.74
CA LEU A 50 -3.41 -7.75 -5.49
C LEU A 50 -1.99 -8.23 -5.78
N TYR A 51 -1.00 -7.45 -5.37
CA TYR A 51 0.40 -7.84 -5.33
C TYR A 51 0.70 -8.48 -3.97
N PHE A 52 1.04 -9.76 -3.99
CA PHE A 52 1.29 -10.55 -2.78
C PHE A 52 2.61 -10.19 -2.10
N GLY A 53 3.64 -9.91 -2.91
CA GLY A 53 4.99 -9.62 -2.44
C GLY A 53 5.79 -10.83 -1.99
N TYR A 54 6.99 -10.54 -1.46
CA TYR A 54 7.95 -11.52 -0.95
C TYR A 54 7.92 -11.57 0.59
N MET A 55 6.75 -11.33 1.20
CA MET A 55 6.57 -11.05 2.64
C MET A 55 7.29 -9.78 3.11
N ASP A 56 7.61 -8.87 2.18
CA ASP A 56 8.06 -7.51 2.41
C ASP A 56 6.86 -6.56 2.49
N MET A 57 6.03 -6.56 1.45
CA MET A 57 4.81 -5.78 1.36
C MET A 57 3.73 -6.51 0.57
N THR A 58 2.47 -6.29 0.93
CA THR A 58 1.32 -6.66 0.10
C THR A 58 0.54 -5.41 -0.24
N TYR A 59 0.16 -5.22 -1.49
CA TYR A 59 -0.59 -4.02 -1.86
C TYR A 59 -1.52 -4.23 -3.04
N PHE A 60 -2.48 -3.33 -3.18
CA PHE A 60 -3.20 -3.10 -4.43
C PHE A 60 -3.34 -1.60 -4.66
N ALA A 61 -3.42 -1.19 -5.92
CA ALA A 61 -3.80 0.17 -6.25
C ALA A 61 -5.33 0.32 -6.16
N PHE A 62 -5.80 1.44 -5.63
CA PHE A 62 -7.20 1.85 -5.62
C PHE A 62 -7.27 3.34 -5.91
N THR A 63 -7.45 3.69 -7.18
CA THR A 63 -7.08 5.01 -7.71
C THR A 63 -8.28 5.68 -8.39
N PRO A 64 -8.58 6.96 -8.07
CA PRO A 64 -9.60 7.73 -8.79
C PRO A 64 -9.17 7.96 -10.24
N LEU A 65 -10.14 8.01 -11.17
CA LEU A 65 -9.87 8.11 -12.61
C LEU A 65 -9.04 9.35 -12.98
N GLU A 66 -9.15 10.43 -12.23
CA GLU A 66 -8.42 11.69 -12.37
C GLU A 66 -6.91 11.47 -12.21
N LEU A 67 -6.49 10.75 -11.16
CA LEU A 67 -5.08 10.43 -10.94
C LEU A 67 -4.58 9.43 -11.98
N LYS A 68 -5.41 8.45 -12.36
CA LYS A 68 -5.05 7.48 -13.40
C LYS A 68 -4.72 8.15 -14.73
N LYS A 69 -5.49 9.17 -15.14
CA LYS A 69 -5.23 9.97 -16.36
C LYS A 69 -3.87 10.68 -16.29
N LYS A 70 -3.41 11.04 -15.08
CA LYS A 70 -2.11 11.65 -14.82
C LYS A 70 -0.98 10.62 -14.68
N SER A 71 -1.22 9.33 -14.98
CA SER A 71 -0.29 8.21 -14.76
C SER A 71 0.14 8.07 -13.29
N LEU A 72 -0.75 8.38 -12.36
CA LEU A 72 -0.57 8.24 -10.92
C LEU A 72 -1.46 7.10 -10.38
N LYS A 73 -1.06 6.53 -9.25
CA LYS A 73 -1.83 5.52 -8.51
C LYS A 73 -1.83 5.81 -7.02
N ILE A 74 -2.95 5.52 -6.36
CA ILE A 74 -3.01 5.41 -4.90
C ILE A 74 -2.91 3.92 -4.58
N ALA A 75 -1.93 3.53 -3.76
CA ALA A 75 -1.72 2.16 -3.33
C ALA A 75 -1.99 2.02 -1.83
N ILE A 76 -2.72 0.98 -1.46
CA ILE A 76 -2.90 0.58 -0.05
C ILE A 76 -1.90 -0.53 0.22
N VAL A 77 -0.95 -0.29 1.11
CA VAL A 77 0.22 -1.13 1.33
C VAL A 77 0.21 -1.64 2.77
N TYR A 78 0.21 -2.95 2.93
CA TYR A 78 0.54 -3.60 4.20
C TYR A 78 2.03 -3.93 4.21
N LEU A 79 2.78 -3.31 5.12
CA LEU A 79 4.19 -3.56 5.38
C LEU A 79 4.28 -4.67 6.43
N HIS A 80 4.79 -5.84 6.03
CA HIS A 80 4.73 -7.06 6.84
C HIS A 80 5.64 -7.00 8.06
N GLU A 81 6.88 -6.54 7.89
CA GLU A 81 7.86 -6.47 8.97
C GLU A 81 7.44 -5.43 10.03
N GLU A 82 6.90 -4.30 9.60
CA GLU A 82 6.47 -3.21 10.46
C GLU A 82 5.07 -3.41 11.05
N ASN A 83 4.31 -4.40 10.59
CA ASN A 83 2.90 -4.61 10.93
C ASN A 83 2.10 -3.29 10.84
N ARG A 84 2.10 -2.69 9.65
CA ARG A 84 1.56 -1.35 9.42
C ARG A 84 0.87 -1.24 8.08
N ILE A 85 -0.17 -0.42 8.00
CA ILE A 85 -0.84 -0.09 6.75
C ILE A 85 -0.56 1.38 6.39
N GLU A 86 -0.23 1.60 5.12
CA GLU A 86 0.02 2.91 4.54
C GLU A 86 -0.77 3.12 3.24
N ALA A 87 -1.03 4.39 2.91
CA ALA A 87 -1.47 4.80 1.59
C ALA A 87 -0.31 5.53 0.89
N TRP A 88 0.02 5.11 -0.32
CA TRP A 88 1.07 5.73 -1.13
C TRP A 88 0.50 6.33 -2.39
N LEU A 89 0.90 7.56 -2.71
CA LEU A 89 0.84 8.06 -4.08
C LEU A 89 2.04 7.48 -4.82
N GLY A 90 1.84 6.77 -5.92
CA GLY A 90 2.91 6.22 -6.76
C GLY A 90 2.82 6.69 -8.20
N GLY A 91 3.96 6.71 -8.89
CA GLY A 91 4.03 6.93 -10.33
C GLY A 91 3.74 5.65 -11.12
N GLY A 92 3.18 5.79 -12.32
CA GLY A 92 3.02 4.66 -13.26
C GLY A 92 4.36 4.14 -13.78
N ASN A 93 5.41 4.96 -13.71
CA ASN A 93 6.80 4.58 -13.98
C ASN A 93 7.76 5.54 -13.25
N ARG A 94 9.06 5.22 -13.26
CA ARG A 94 10.10 6.01 -12.56
C ARG A 94 10.24 7.45 -13.06
N LYS A 95 9.97 7.71 -14.34
CA LYS A 95 10.01 9.06 -14.90
C LYS A 95 8.88 9.92 -14.30
N VAL A 96 7.65 9.41 -14.32
CA VAL A 96 6.50 10.08 -13.71
C VAL A 96 6.72 10.28 -12.21
N GLN A 97 7.23 9.26 -11.50
CA GLN A 97 7.57 9.37 -10.09
C GLN A 97 8.54 10.54 -9.82
N ALA A 98 9.66 10.60 -10.53
CA ALA A 98 10.65 11.66 -10.37
C ALA A 98 10.05 13.05 -10.67
N GLU A 99 9.28 13.18 -11.75
CA GLU A 99 8.63 14.45 -12.12
C GLU A 99 7.70 14.97 -11.02
N TYR A 100 6.89 14.09 -10.42
CA TYR A 100 5.97 14.50 -9.35
C TYR A 100 6.68 14.73 -8.01
N ILE A 101 7.74 13.98 -7.69
CA ILE A 101 8.58 14.28 -6.51
C ILE A 101 9.16 15.70 -6.61
N GLU A 102 9.70 16.09 -7.78
CA GLU A 102 10.23 17.45 -7.97
C GLU A 102 9.14 18.52 -7.88
N LYS A 103 7.96 18.28 -8.48
CA LYS A 103 6.82 19.21 -8.40
C LYS A 103 6.33 19.43 -6.97
N LEU A 104 6.36 18.39 -6.14
CA LEU A 104 5.85 18.42 -4.76
C LEU A 104 6.90 18.85 -3.73
N ARG A 105 8.17 18.98 -4.12
CA ARG A 105 9.30 19.30 -3.22
C ARG A 105 9.09 20.58 -2.38
N HIS A 106 8.36 21.56 -2.90
CA HIS A 106 8.11 22.85 -2.27
C HIS A 106 6.63 23.14 -1.99
N ARG A 107 5.76 22.14 -2.16
CA ARG A 107 4.33 22.24 -1.86
C ARG A 107 4.09 21.94 -0.38
N ASP A 108 3.02 22.51 0.17
CA ASP A 108 2.48 22.00 1.42
C ASP A 108 1.81 20.65 1.15
N ILE A 109 2.36 19.59 1.72
CA ILE A 109 1.88 18.22 1.57
C ILE A 109 1.18 17.72 2.84
N GLY A 110 0.87 18.62 3.77
CA GLY A 110 0.24 18.32 5.05
C GLY A 110 1.03 17.31 5.87
N SER A 111 0.35 16.29 6.39
CA SER A 111 0.98 15.21 7.17
C SER A 111 1.64 14.13 6.31
N CYS A 112 1.65 14.27 4.99
CA CYS A 112 2.27 13.29 4.10
C CYS A 112 3.79 13.40 4.17
N LYS A 113 4.47 12.28 3.98
CA LYS A 113 5.91 12.24 3.81
C LYS A 113 6.24 12.17 2.33
N LEU A 114 7.05 13.09 1.83
CA LEU A 114 7.63 12.99 0.50
C LEU A 114 8.69 11.90 0.47
N SER A 115 8.53 10.96 -0.45
CA SER A 115 9.47 9.85 -0.61
C SER A 115 10.78 10.30 -1.25
N ARG A 116 11.82 9.49 -1.04
CA ARG A 116 13.10 9.60 -1.76
C ARG A 116 13.20 8.43 -2.72
N VAL A 117 13.47 8.69 -3.99
CA VAL A 117 13.64 7.64 -5.00
C VAL A 117 14.71 6.64 -4.54
N SER A 118 14.30 5.40 -4.25
CA SER A 118 15.19 4.29 -3.89
C SER A 118 14.75 3.02 -4.62
N PRO A 119 15.68 2.06 -4.87
CA PRO A 119 15.31 0.79 -5.48
C PRO A 119 14.26 0.05 -4.64
N GLY A 120 13.11 -0.28 -5.23
CA GLY A 120 12.02 -0.99 -4.56
C GLY A 120 10.94 -0.10 -3.95
N VAL A 121 11.13 1.22 -3.90
CA VAL A 121 10.13 2.17 -3.39
C VAL A 121 9.61 3.06 -4.53
N ASP A 122 8.40 2.77 -4.98
CA ASP A 122 7.72 3.51 -6.05
C ASP A 122 6.81 4.65 -5.51
N SER A 123 6.90 4.98 -4.22
CA SER A 123 6.12 6.05 -3.59
C SER A 123 6.63 7.44 -4.00
N ILE A 124 5.71 8.40 -4.01
CA ILE A 124 5.90 9.84 -4.19
C ILE A 124 5.51 10.50 -2.87
N LEU A 125 4.30 10.26 -2.40
CA LEU A 125 3.81 10.63 -1.06
C LEU A 125 3.44 9.37 -0.30
N GLU A 126 3.74 9.37 0.99
CA GLU A 126 3.43 8.29 1.93
C GLU A 126 2.58 8.86 3.06
N MET A 127 1.50 8.16 3.39
CA MET A 127 0.69 8.45 4.56
C MET A 127 0.48 7.17 5.37
N GLU A 128 0.88 7.21 6.63
CA GLU A 128 0.57 6.15 7.59
C GLU A 128 -0.94 6.12 7.90
N ILE A 129 -1.58 4.98 7.64
CA ILE A 129 -3.00 4.77 7.96
C ILE A 129 -3.13 4.26 9.39
N LEU A 130 -2.41 3.22 9.78
CA LEU A 130 -2.47 2.67 11.13
C LEU A 130 -1.32 1.71 11.41
N LYS A 131 -0.83 1.72 12.66
CA LYS A 131 0.12 0.74 13.18
C LYS A 131 -0.62 -0.38 13.88
N GLN A 132 -0.09 -1.60 13.77
CA GLN A 132 -0.60 -2.79 14.44
C GLN A 132 -2.11 -3.02 14.20
N PRO A 133 -2.54 -3.25 12.95
CA PRO A 133 -3.92 -3.61 12.63
C PRO A 133 -4.45 -4.73 13.53
N ASP A 134 -5.65 -4.50 14.05
CA ASP A 134 -6.41 -5.54 14.72
C ASP A 134 -7.24 -6.31 13.69
N PHE A 135 -6.72 -7.47 13.27
CA PHE A 135 -7.39 -8.34 12.30
C PHE A 135 -8.55 -9.13 12.89
N ASP A 136 -8.79 -9.08 14.20
CA ASP A 136 -9.96 -9.71 14.83
C ASP A 136 -11.20 -8.79 14.76
N HIS A 137 -11.01 -7.49 14.54
CA HIS A 137 -12.08 -6.49 14.34
C HIS A 137 -12.12 -6.00 12.89
N VAL A 138 -12.39 -6.94 11.96
CA VAL A 138 -12.26 -6.74 10.50
C VAL A 138 -13.09 -5.58 9.97
N GLU A 139 -14.34 -5.41 10.41
CA GLU A 139 -15.24 -4.37 9.90
C GLU A 139 -14.72 -2.96 10.22
N ASP A 140 -14.33 -2.72 11.48
CA ASP A 140 -13.76 -1.45 11.93
C ASP A 140 -12.43 -1.15 11.24
N LEU A 141 -11.60 -2.20 11.06
CA LEU A 141 -10.33 -2.09 10.37
C LEU A 141 -10.53 -1.69 8.90
N MET A 142 -11.46 -2.34 8.19
CA MET A 142 -11.79 -2.01 6.80
C MET A 142 -12.35 -0.60 6.66
N GLN A 143 -13.24 -0.18 7.56
CA GLN A 143 -13.79 1.18 7.56
C GLN A 143 -12.71 2.23 7.78
N THR A 144 -11.80 1.98 8.71
CA THR A 144 -10.67 2.87 9.02
C THR A 144 -9.75 3.02 7.81
N ILE A 145 -9.34 1.90 7.19
CA ILE A 145 -8.42 1.94 6.05
C ILE A 145 -9.10 2.60 4.83
N GLY A 146 -10.34 2.22 4.55
CA GLY A 146 -11.10 2.76 3.43
C GLY A 146 -11.28 4.27 3.54
N SER A 147 -11.80 4.76 4.67
CA SER A 147 -12.04 6.19 4.88
C SER A 147 -10.75 7.02 4.82
N ARG A 148 -9.67 6.58 5.47
CA ARG A 148 -8.38 7.28 5.44
C ARG A 148 -7.75 7.27 4.04
N THR A 149 -7.91 6.19 3.28
CA THR A 149 -7.40 6.12 1.90
C THR A 149 -8.14 7.08 0.97
N ILE A 150 -9.45 7.21 1.12
CA ILE A 150 -10.23 8.17 0.33
C ILE A 150 -9.86 9.60 0.68
N ALA A 151 -9.77 9.94 1.97
CA ALA A 151 -9.32 11.26 2.42
C ALA A 151 -7.92 11.60 1.89
N PHE A 152 -7.02 10.61 1.84
CA PHE A 152 -5.70 10.78 1.24
C PHE A 152 -5.77 11.03 -0.27
N ALA A 153 -6.57 10.28 -1.02
CA ALA A 153 -6.73 10.47 -2.45
C ALA A 153 -7.30 11.87 -2.78
N GLU A 154 -8.28 12.34 -2.00
CA GLU A 154 -8.86 13.69 -2.12
C GLU A 154 -7.84 14.78 -1.79
N SER A 155 -7.06 14.61 -0.72
CA SER A 155 -5.97 15.53 -0.36
C SER A 155 -4.92 15.61 -1.47
N VAL A 156 -4.53 14.48 -2.05
CA VAL A 156 -3.60 14.45 -3.20
C VAL A 156 -4.18 15.20 -4.40
N LEU A 157 -5.46 15.00 -4.73
CA LEU A 157 -6.09 15.73 -5.83
C LEU A 157 -6.06 17.24 -5.59
N SER A 158 -6.40 17.70 -4.37
CA SER A 158 -6.33 19.11 -4.00
C SER A 158 -4.92 19.69 -4.18
N ILE A 159 -3.88 18.99 -3.70
CA ILE A 159 -2.48 19.43 -3.81
C ILE A 159 -2.04 19.55 -5.27
N LEU A 160 -2.57 18.71 -6.16
CA LEU A 160 -2.18 18.66 -7.57
C LEU A 160 -2.94 19.63 -8.48
N ASP A 161 -4.04 20.21 -8.01
CA ASP A 161 -4.85 21.18 -8.76
C ASP A 161 -4.55 22.65 -8.36
N GLU A 162 -3.79 22.86 -7.28
CA GLU A 162 -3.10 24.13 -6.95
C GLU A 162 -1.83 24.35 -7.78
#